data_AF-A0A8T5N2X3-F1
#
_entry.id   AF-A0A8T5N2X3-F1
#
_cell.length_a   1.000
_cell.length_b   1.000
_cell.length_c   1.000
_cell.angle_alpha   90.00
_cell.angle_beta   90.00
_cell.angle_gamma   90.00
#
_symmetry.space_group_name_H-M   'P 1'
#
loop_
_entity.id
_entity.type
_entity.pdbx_description
1 polymer ?
#
loop_
_entity_poly.entity_id
_entity_poly.type
_entity_poly.pdbx_seq_one_letter_code
_entity_poly.pdbx_strand_id
1 'polypeptide(L)'
;MKKSQKELFDIAARYIILILISFSGLWIFYFIFSPITIYLTAFLLKIFFQTSVIGDVIVLKNHFLIQMINACVAGSAYYLLFILNLSIPKINLKKRIKMICFAFGSFLVVNILR
;
A
#
# COMPACT_ATOMS: atom_id res chain seq x y z
N MET A 1 -26.73 22.76 -0.60
CA MET A 1 -25.76 22.82 -1.73
C MET A 1 -26.41 22.26 -2.97
N LYS A 2 -26.44 23.02 -4.08
CA LYS A 2 -27.04 22.57 -5.36
C LYS A 2 -26.27 21.35 -5.88
N LYS A 3 -26.95 20.44 -6.61
CA LYS A 3 -26.36 19.17 -7.12
C LYS A 3 -25.04 19.39 -7.87
N SER A 4 -24.99 20.38 -8.75
CA SER A 4 -23.80 20.79 -9.50
C SER A 4 -22.62 21.24 -8.62
N GLN A 5 -22.88 21.95 -7.51
CA GLN A 5 -21.81 22.36 -6.58
C GLN A 5 -21.19 21.15 -5.85
N LYS A 6 -22.00 20.12 -5.55
CA LYS A 6 -21.49 18.89 -4.91
C LYS A 6 -20.59 18.10 -5.85
N GLU A 7 -20.93 18.05 -7.13
CA GLU A 7 -20.11 17.39 -8.16
C GLU A 7 -18.78 18.12 -8.37
N LEU A 8 -18.78 19.45 -8.43
CA LEU A 8 -17.55 20.24 -8.50
C LEU A 8 -16.65 20.04 -7.28
N PHE A 9 -17.23 20.01 -6.08
CA PHE A 9 -16.48 19.77 -4.86
C PHE A 9 -15.87 18.36 -4.81
N ASP A 10 -16.61 17.33 -5.23
CA ASP A 10 -16.09 15.96 -5.33
C ASP A 10 -14.89 15.87 -6.28
N ILE A 11 -14.98 16.52 -7.45
CA ILE A 11 -13.89 16.56 -8.41
C ILE A 11 -12.69 17.29 -7.80
N ALA A 12 -12.89 18.49 -7.26
CA ALA A 12 -11.82 19.28 -6.66
C ALA A 12 -11.12 18.53 -5.53
N ALA A 13 -11.88 17.90 -4.63
CA ALA A 13 -11.32 17.10 -3.53
C ALA A 13 -10.45 15.95 -4.04
N ARG A 14 -10.89 15.22 -5.08
CA ARG A 14 -10.11 14.11 -5.65
C ARG A 14 -8.78 14.59 -6.24
N TYR A 15 -8.78 15.68 -6.99
CA TYR A 15 -7.56 16.22 -7.59
C TYR A 15 -6.62 16.86 -6.57
N ILE A 16 -7.16 17.52 -5.54
CA ILE A 16 -6.34 18.02 -4.42
C ILE A 16 -5.63 16.86 -3.71
N ILE A 17 -6.35 15.77 -3.42
CA ILE A 17 -5.75 14.57 -2.82
C ILE A 17 -4.66 13.98 -3.71
N LEU A 18 -4.91 13.88 -5.03
CA LEU A 18 -3.92 13.39 -5.99
C LEU A 18 -2.65 14.26 -6.03
N ILE A 19 -2.80 15.59 -5.99
CA ILE A 19 -1.66 16.53 -5.97
C ILE A 19 -0.87 16.37 -4.67
N LEU A 20 -1.54 16.34 -3.52
CA LEU A 20 -0.89 16.17 -2.21
C LEU A 20 -0.12 14.84 -2.12
N ILE A 21 -0.71 13.77 -2.65
CA ILE A 21 -0.07 12.45 -2.69
C ILE A 21 1.07 12.40 -3.70
N SER A 22 0.97 13.12 -4.81
CA SER A 22 2.08 13.21 -5.77
C SER A 22 3.25 14.04 -5.22
N PHE A 23 2.97 15.08 -4.42
CA PHE A 23 3.99 15.89 -3.78
C PHE A 23 4.80 15.11 -2.73
N SER A 24 4.12 14.29 -1.94
CA SER A 24 4.75 13.38 -0.97
C SER A 24 5.37 12.13 -1.63
N GLY A 25 5.06 11.89 -2.90
CA GLY A 25 5.63 10.83 -3.74
C GLY A 25 5.36 9.43 -3.20
N LEU A 26 6.34 8.54 -3.35
CA LEU A 26 6.25 7.15 -2.90
C LEU A 26 6.48 6.99 -1.39
N TRP A 27 6.92 8.05 -0.70
CA TRP A 27 7.36 7.96 0.69
C TRP A 27 6.24 7.51 1.63
N ILE A 28 5.02 8.01 1.46
CA ILE A 28 3.86 7.60 2.26
C ILE A 28 3.60 6.09 2.13
N PHE A 29 3.71 5.57 0.90
CA PHE A 29 3.46 4.16 0.64
C PHE A 29 4.55 3.29 1.24
N TYR A 30 5.82 3.65 1.13
CA TYR A 30 6.89 2.92 1.81
C TYR A 30 6.78 3.02 3.33
N PHE A 31 6.47 4.19 3.87
CA PHE A 31 6.31 4.37 5.31
C PHE A 31 5.23 3.46 5.91
N ILE A 32 4.11 3.27 5.20
CA ILE A 32 3.00 2.42 5.65
C ILE A 32 3.27 0.94 5.34
N PHE A 33 3.61 0.62 4.09
CA PHE A 33 3.67 -0.77 3.64
C PHE A 33 4.99 -1.48 3.97
N SER A 34 6.11 -0.77 4.19
CA SER A 34 7.37 -1.40 4.59
C SER A 34 7.24 -2.16 5.90
N PRO A 35 6.83 -1.53 7.03
CA PRO A 35 6.71 -2.27 8.30
C PRO A 35 5.69 -3.39 8.19
N ILE A 36 4.54 -3.15 7.53
CA ILE A 36 3.51 -4.18 7.34
C ILE A 36 4.11 -5.38 6.62
N THR A 37 4.78 -5.17 5.48
CA THR A 37 5.34 -6.26 4.67
C THR A 37 6.42 -7.01 5.42
N ILE A 38 7.34 -6.32 6.11
CA ILE A 38 8.43 -6.94 6.88
C ILE A 38 7.86 -7.81 8.01
N TYR A 39 6.97 -7.25 8.83
CA TYR A 39 6.44 -7.98 9.99
C TYR A 39 5.51 -9.13 9.58
N LEU A 40 4.67 -8.96 8.54
CA LEU A 40 3.82 -10.06 8.08
C LEU A 40 4.63 -11.18 7.45
N THR A 41 5.66 -10.86 6.66
CA THR A 41 6.56 -11.86 6.08
C THR A 41 7.32 -12.60 7.18
N ALA A 42 7.88 -11.87 8.15
CA ALA A 42 8.55 -12.47 9.31
C ALA A 42 7.59 -13.34 10.13
N PHE A 43 6.34 -12.91 10.32
CA PHE A 43 5.31 -13.68 11.02
C PHE A 43 5.00 -15.01 10.31
N LEU A 44 4.87 -15.02 8.98
CA LEU A 44 4.66 -16.25 8.22
C LEU A 44 5.88 -17.17 8.30
N LEU A 45 7.09 -16.63 8.16
CA LEU A 45 8.32 -17.42 8.28
C LEU A 45 8.50 -18.00 9.69
N LYS A 46 8.04 -17.30 10.73
CA LYS A 46 8.09 -17.75 12.12
C LYS A 46 7.31 -19.06 12.34
N ILE A 47 6.33 -19.38 11.49
CA ILE A 47 5.56 -20.64 11.56
C ILE A 47 6.47 -21.85 11.30
N PHE A 48 7.48 -21.69 10.43
CA PHE A 48 8.35 -22.77 10.00
C PHE A 48 9.77 -22.68 10.60
N PHE A 49 10.21 -21.48 10.95
CA PHE A 49 11.58 -21.21 11.35
C PHE A 49 11.66 -20.30 12.58
N GLN A 50 12.77 -20.36 13.32
CA GLN A 50 13.09 -19.31 14.31
C GLN A 50 13.62 -18.08 13.56
N THR A 51 12.82 -17.02 13.57
CA THR A 51 13.09 -15.76 12.87
C THR A 51 13.34 -14.62 13.86
N SER A 52 14.24 -13.70 13.52
CA SER A 52 14.38 -12.40 14.19
C SER A 52 14.42 -11.29 13.14
N VAL A 53 13.91 -10.10 13.48
CA VAL A 53 13.90 -8.95 12.57
C VAL A 53 14.87 -7.90 13.10
N ILE A 54 15.80 -7.45 12.27
CA ILE A 54 16.77 -6.39 12.57
C ILE A 54 16.68 -5.35 11.45
N GLY A 55 15.96 -4.25 11.69
CA GLY A 55 15.65 -3.27 10.65
C GLY A 55 14.89 -3.91 9.50
N ASP A 56 15.44 -3.81 8.29
CA ASP A 56 14.87 -4.39 7.06
C ASP A 56 15.36 -5.81 6.76
N VAL A 57 16.05 -6.46 7.70
CA VAL A 57 16.60 -7.81 7.53
C VAL A 57 15.87 -8.81 8.41
N ILE A 58 15.41 -9.90 7.82
CA ILE A 58 14.87 -11.07 8.51
C ILE A 58 15.99 -12.11 8.62
N VAL A 59 16.37 -12.43 9.85
CA VAL A 59 17.43 -13.40 10.18
C VAL A 59 16.78 -14.73 10.53
N LEU A 60 17.17 -15.78 9.82
CA LEU A 60 16.81 -17.16 10.11
C LEU A 60 17.95 -17.84 10.85
N LYS A 61 17.62 -18.71 11.82
CA LYS A 61 18.59 -19.40 12.70
C LYS A 61 19.76 -20.09 11.96
N ASN A 62 19.56 -20.56 10.73
CA ASN A 62 20.60 -21.19 9.93
C ASN A 62 21.53 -20.19 9.21
N HIS A 63 21.68 -18.96 9.73
CA HIS A 63 22.43 -17.84 9.13
C HIS A 63 21.94 -17.39 7.74
N PHE A 64 20.71 -17.74 7.36
CA PHE A 64 20.10 -17.22 6.14
C PHE A 64 19.50 -15.84 6.40
N LEU A 65 19.90 -14.86 5.59
CA LEU A 65 19.49 -13.46 5.73
C LEU A 65 18.58 -13.09 4.56
N ILE A 66 17.37 -12.64 4.86
CA ILE A 66 16.43 -12.12 3.87
C ILE A 66 16.37 -10.61 4.04
N GLN A 67 16.94 -9.88 3.08
CA GLN A 67 16.90 -8.42 3.06
C GLN A 67 15.64 -7.93 2.32
N MET A 68 14.82 -7.16 3.02
CA MET A 68 13.61 -6.54 2.48
C MET A 68 13.98 -5.23 1.79
N ILE A 69 14.22 -5.29 0.48
CA ILE A 69 14.44 -4.09 -0.34
C ILE A 69 13.11 -3.41 -0.69
N ASN A 70 13.16 -2.14 -1.11
CA ASN A 70 11.98 -1.38 -1.52
C ASN A 70 11.14 -2.10 -2.61
N ALA A 71 11.78 -2.85 -3.50
CA ALA A 71 11.07 -3.65 -4.50
C ALA A 71 10.17 -4.74 -3.89
N CYS A 72 10.49 -5.28 -2.71
CA CYS A 72 9.67 -6.26 -1.99
C CYS A 72 8.42 -5.62 -1.35
N VAL A 73 8.49 -4.32 -1.05
CA VAL A 73 7.38 -3.55 -0.49
C VAL A 73 6.45 -3.06 -1.59
N ALA A 74 6.95 -2.91 -2.82
CA ALA A 74 6.19 -2.53 -4.00
C ALA A 74 5.36 -1.23 -3.82
N GLY A 75 5.95 -0.23 -3.15
CA GLY A 75 5.31 1.06 -2.86
C GLY A 75 4.79 1.79 -4.12
N SER A 76 5.49 1.66 -5.25
CA SER A 76 5.06 2.23 -6.54
C SER A 76 3.77 1.63 -7.08
N ALA A 77 3.50 0.35 -6.84
CA ALA A 77 2.29 -0.31 -7.29
C ALA A 77 1.09 0.08 -6.42
N TYR A 78 1.25 0.20 -5.10
CA TYR A 78 0.21 0.77 -4.23
C TYR A 78 -0.14 2.20 -4.62
N TYR A 79 0.88 3.02 -4.94
CA TYR A 79 0.70 4.38 -5.45
C TYR A 79 -0.11 4.39 -6.75
N LEU A 80 0.27 3.56 -7.73
CA LEU A 80 -0.44 3.46 -9.00
C LEU A 80 -1.90 3.04 -8.82
N LEU A 81 -2.17 2.01 -8.02
CA LEU A 81 -3.52 1.53 -7.74
C LEU A 81 -4.39 2.61 -7.08
N PHE A 82 -3.79 3.41 -6.19
CA PHE A 82 -4.47 4.52 -5.55
C PHE A 82 -4.86 5.62 -6.55
N ILE A 83 -3.93 6.04 -7.41
CA ILE A 83 -4.19 7.06 -8.43
C ILE A 83 -5.24 6.61 -9.41
N LEU A 84 -5.13 5.38 -9.93
CA LEU A 84 -6.10 4.81 -10.86
C LEU A 84 -7.49 4.79 -10.22
N ASN A 85 -7.58 4.41 -8.95
CA ASN A 85 -8.85 4.39 -8.25
C ASN A 85 -9.47 5.80 -8.17
N LEU A 86 -8.73 6.81 -7.67
CA LEU A 86 -9.21 8.19 -7.53
C LEU A 86 -9.56 8.87 -8.85
N SER A 87 -8.84 8.53 -9.92
CA SER A 87 -9.03 9.13 -11.24
C SER A 87 -10.35 8.72 -11.91
N ILE A 88 -10.95 7.59 -11.52
CA ILE A 88 -12.21 7.12 -12.12
C ILE A 88 -13.40 7.94 -11.58
N PRO A 89 -14.17 8.62 -12.45
CA PRO A 89 -15.34 9.40 -12.04
C PRO A 89 -16.55 8.50 -11.75
N LYS A 90 -17.58 9.07 -11.09
CA LYS A 90 -18.90 8.45 -10.85
C LYS A 90 -18.89 7.13 -10.05
N ILE A 91 -17.85 6.88 -9.24
CA ILE A 91 -17.83 5.77 -8.26
C ILE A 91 -18.27 6.28 -6.89
N ASN A 92 -19.29 5.63 -6.31
CA ASN A 92 -19.73 5.89 -4.94
C ASN A 92 -18.59 5.68 -3.93
N LEU A 93 -18.45 6.58 -2.95
CA LEU A 93 -17.35 6.57 -1.97
C LEU A 93 -17.19 5.21 -1.24
N LYS A 94 -18.29 4.57 -0.86
CA LYS A 94 -18.26 3.23 -0.24
C LYS A 94 -17.65 2.18 -1.16
N LYS A 95 -17.99 2.20 -2.45
CA LYS A 95 -17.45 1.27 -3.45
C LYS A 95 -15.97 1.57 -3.72
N ARG A 96 -15.61 2.86 -3.76
CA ARG A 96 -14.23 3.34 -3.90
C ARG A 96 -13.32 2.77 -2.81
N ILE A 97 -13.70 2.96 -1.54
CA ILE A 97 -12.94 2.43 -0.39
C ILE A 97 -12.82 0.91 -0.47
N LYS A 98 -13.92 0.19 -0.76
CA LYS A 98 -13.88 -1.27 -0.93
C LYS A 98 -12.91 -1.70 -2.04
N MET A 99 -12.89 -1.00 -3.17
CA MET A 99 -11.97 -1.29 -4.27
C MET A 99 -10.51 -1.05 -3.87
N ILE A 100 -10.20 0.05 -3.18
CA ILE A 100 -8.84 0.34 -2.69
C ILE A 100 -8.42 -0.73 -1.68
N CYS A 101 -9.25 -1.02 -0.68
CA CYS A 101 -8.95 -2.04 0.32
C CYS A 101 -8.74 -3.42 -0.31
N PHE A 102 -9.59 -3.79 -1.28
CA PHE A 102 -9.44 -5.05 -2.02
C PHE A 102 -8.15 -5.09 -2.83
N ALA A 103 -7.83 -4.02 -3.57
CA ALA A 103 -6.62 -3.95 -4.38
C ALA A 103 -5.36 -4.00 -3.50
N PHE A 104 -5.32 -3.19 -2.44
CA PHE A 104 -4.19 -3.17 -1.51
C PHE A 104 -4.04 -4.49 -0.76
N GLY A 105 -5.13 -5.05 -0.25
CA GLY A 105 -5.10 -6.34 0.44
C GLY A 105 -4.63 -7.48 -0.47
N SER A 106 -5.17 -7.57 -1.68
CA SER A 106 -4.76 -8.59 -2.65
C SER A 106 -3.29 -8.45 -3.03
N PHE A 107 -2.84 -7.21 -3.28
CA PHE A 107 -1.45 -6.97 -3.64
C PHE A 107 -0.49 -7.22 -2.48
N LEU A 108 -0.89 -6.92 -1.24
CA LEU A 108 -0.12 -7.26 -0.05
C LEU A 108 0.08 -8.77 0.09
N VAL A 109 -0.98 -9.56 -0.11
CA VAL A 109 -0.89 -11.03 -0.10
C VAL A 109 0.12 -11.52 -1.15
N VAL A 110 0.04 -11.00 -2.37
CA VAL A 110 0.98 -11.37 -3.45
C VAL A 110 2.42 -11.00 -3.10
N ASN A 111 2.67 -9.82 -2.51
CA ASN A 111 4.02 -9.39 -2.15
C ASN A 111 4.64 -10.24 -1.03
N ILE A 112 3.83 -10.70 -0.08
CA ILE A 112 4.31 -11.51 1.04
C ILE A 112 4.63 -12.95 0.60
N LEU A 113 3.90 -13.48 -0.38
CA LEU A 113 4.10 -14.84 -0.89
C LEU A 113 5.26 -14.97 -1.90
N ARG A 114 5.85 -13.85 -2.33
CA ARG A 114 6.89 -13.79 -3.34
C ARG A 114 8.24 -14.26 -2.81
#